data_AF-A0A7Y1AQ27-F1
#
_entry.id   AF-A0A7Y1AQ27-F1
#
_cell.length_a   1.000
_cell.length_b   1.000
_cell.length_c   1.000
_cell.angle_alpha   90.00
_cell.angle_beta   90.00
_cell.angle_gamma   90.00
#
_symmetry.space_group_name_H-M   'P 1'
#
loop_
_entity.id
_entity.type
_entity.pdbx_description
1 polymer ?
#
loop_
_entity_poly.entity_id
_entity_poly.type
_entity_poly.pdbx_seq_one_letter_code
_entity_poly.pdbx_strand_id
1 'polypeptide(L)'
;MPAHDHLGSPYASQLAACNDHYHAVCSINKFGPIAHTHALAQVFLERELAGDEWEALEMARLSLDHTRRLVAGEKLNKHAHAVLKARAKPQSAQVNVSAPVGAELA
;
A
#
# COMPACT_ATOMS: atom_id res chain seq x y z
N MET A 1 -0.90 29.06 -5.48
CA MET A 1 -1.18 27.67 -5.90
C MET A 1 -0.04 26.83 -5.36
N PRO A 2 -0.24 25.98 -4.33
CA PRO A 2 0.84 25.14 -3.85
C PRO A 2 1.17 24.11 -4.94
N ALA A 3 2.45 24.02 -5.30
CA ALA A 3 2.95 23.02 -6.23
C ALA A 3 2.61 21.63 -5.67
N HIS A 4 1.90 20.82 -6.46
CA HIS A 4 1.76 19.41 -6.15
C HIS A 4 3.15 18.78 -6.25
N ASP A 5 3.78 18.53 -5.10
CA ASP A 5 4.99 17.72 -5.01
C ASP A 5 4.69 16.35 -5.64
N HIS A 6 5.12 16.19 -6.89
CA HIS A 6 5.04 14.91 -7.58
C HIS A 6 6.04 13.98 -6.89
N LEU A 7 5.54 12.99 -6.14
CA LEU A 7 6.31 12.00 -5.36
C LEU A 7 7.19 11.04 -6.20
N GLY A 8 7.64 11.45 -7.39
CA GLY A 8 8.39 10.60 -8.31
C GLY A 8 7.58 9.41 -8.81
N SER A 9 8.19 8.57 -9.65
CA SER A 9 7.60 7.28 -10.05
C SER A 9 7.60 6.34 -8.85
N PRO A 10 6.45 5.81 -8.39
CA PRO A 10 6.38 4.99 -7.17
C PRO A 10 7.02 3.59 -7.27
N TYR A 11 7.79 3.30 -8.33
CA TYR A 11 8.14 1.95 -8.76
C TYR A 11 9.63 1.66 -8.98
N ALA A 12 10.55 2.42 -8.39
CA ALA A 12 11.97 2.04 -8.52
C ALA A 12 12.34 0.77 -7.71
N SER A 13 11.55 0.37 -6.69
CA SER A 13 11.85 -0.81 -5.85
C SER A 13 10.60 -1.50 -5.26
N GLN A 14 9.48 -1.55 -5.98
CA GLN A 14 8.30 -2.25 -5.44
C GLN A 14 8.50 -3.76 -5.30
N LEU A 15 9.36 -4.37 -6.12
CA LEU A 15 9.58 -5.82 -6.07
C LEU A 15 10.24 -6.28 -4.77
N ALA A 16 11.27 -5.59 -4.28
CA ALA A 16 11.95 -5.98 -3.04
C ALA A 16 11.04 -5.79 -1.82
N ALA A 17 10.40 -4.61 -1.70
CA ALA A 17 9.51 -4.32 -0.58
C ALA A 17 8.26 -5.23 -0.56
N CYS A 18 7.70 -5.58 -1.72
CA CYS A 18 6.59 -6.53 -1.80
C CYS A 18 7.02 -7.96 -1.48
N ASN A 19 8.23 -8.36 -1.86
CA ASN A 19 8.72 -9.72 -1.61
C ASN A 19 9.00 -9.95 -0.12
N ASP A 20 9.64 -8.98 0.55
CA ASP A 20 9.91 -9.05 2.00
C ASP A 20 8.59 -9.05 2.80
N HIS A 21 7.64 -8.21 2.39
CA HIS A 21 6.31 -8.20 2.99
C HIS A 21 5.58 -9.55 2.81
N TYR A 22 5.62 -10.13 1.61
CA TYR A 22 5.03 -11.42 1.32
C TYR A 22 5.61 -12.52 2.21
N HIS A 23 6.94 -12.60 2.32
CA HIS A 23 7.61 -13.61 3.15
C HIS A 23 7.32 -13.42 4.65
N ALA A 24 7.24 -12.18 5.13
CA ALA A 24 6.83 -11.91 6.51
C ALA A 24 5.40 -12.39 6.78
N VAL A 25 4.44 -12.05 5.92
CA VAL A 25 3.04 -12.49 6.07
C VAL A 25 2.92 -14.02 6.00
N CYS A 26 3.59 -14.66 5.05
CA CYS A 26 3.59 -16.13 4.94
C CYS A 26 4.18 -16.79 6.18
N SER A 27 5.31 -16.27 6.70
CA SER A 27 5.97 -16.80 7.89
C SER A 27 5.09 -16.65 9.14
N ILE A 28 4.48 -15.47 9.35
CA ILE A 28 3.56 -15.22 10.47
C ILE A 28 2.35 -16.16 10.40
N ASN A 29 1.74 -16.35 9.23
CA ASN A 29 0.59 -17.23 9.09
C ASN A 29 0.94 -18.71 9.30
N LYS A 30 2.16 -19.13 8.92
CA LYS A 30 2.61 -20.52 9.01
C LYS A 30 3.11 -20.88 10.42
N PHE A 31 3.86 -19.99 11.07
CA PHE A 31 4.57 -20.28 12.32
C PHE A 31 4.04 -19.51 13.52
N GLY A 32 3.17 -18.53 13.31
CA GLY A 32 2.65 -17.64 14.34
C GLY A 32 3.52 -16.41 14.58
N PRO A 33 2.93 -15.32 15.10
CA PRO A 33 3.62 -14.04 15.28
C PRO A 33 4.75 -14.13 16.30
N ILE A 34 4.59 -14.89 17.39
CA ILE A 34 5.62 -15.00 18.44
C ILE A 34 6.88 -15.66 17.89
N ALA A 35 6.74 -16.80 17.22
CA ALA A 35 7.88 -17.54 16.66
C ALA A 35 8.59 -16.73 15.56
N HIS A 36 7.82 -16.06 14.69
CA HIS A 36 8.37 -15.19 13.66
C HIS A 36 9.16 -14.01 14.25
N THR A 37 8.57 -13.29 15.20
CA THR A 37 9.21 -12.11 15.83
C THR A 37 10.46 -12.51 16.63
N HIS A 38 10.43 -13.64 17.32
CA HIS A 38 11.62 -14.18 18.00
C HIS A 38 12.75 -14.48 17.02
N ALA A 39 12.47 -15.21 15.93
CA ALA A 39 13.47 -15.50 14.90
C ALA A 39 14.01 -14.22 14.25
N LEU A 40 13.15 -13.22 14.02
CA LEU A 40 13.55 -11.94 13.46
C LEU A 40 14.47 -11.14 14.40
N ALA A 41 14.21 -11.17 15.72
CA ALA A 41 15.10 -10.56 16.71
C ALA A 41 16.49 -11.21 16.71
N GLN A 42 16.56 -12.55 16.60
CA GLN A 42 17.84 -13.27 16.48
C GLN A 42 18.61 -12.83 15.23
N VAL A 43 17.92 -12.70 14.09
CA VAL A 43 18.55 -12.21 12.85
C VAL A 43 19.09 -10.78 13.01
N PHE A 44 18.42 -9.90 13.75
CA PHE A 44 18.94 -8.55 14.00
C PHE A 44 20.24 -8.54 14.79
N LEU A 45 20.39 -9.45 15.76
CA LEU A 45 21.64 -9.64 16.49
C LEU A 45 22.73 -10.27 15.62
N GLU A 46 22.42 -11.34 14.90
CA GLU A 46 23.37 -12.05 14.03
C GLU A 46 23.93 -11.18 12.90
N ARG A 47 23.15 -10.20 12.45
CA ARG A 47 23.54 -9.26 11.41
C ARG A 47 24.18 -7.98 11.94
N GLU A 48 24.38 -7.89 13.26
CA GLU A 48 24.94 -6.71 13.93
C GLU A 48 24.12 -5.43 13.62
N LEU A 49 22.82 -5.59 13.39
CA LEU A 49 21.88 -4.48 13.13
C LEU A 49 21.32 -3.88 14.42
N ALA A 50 21.31 -4.67 15.50
CA ALA A 50 20.99 -4.25 16.85
C ALA A 50 22.23 -4.38 17.74
N GLY A 51 22.46 -3.39 18.61
CA GLY A 51 23.58 -3.35 19.54
C GLY A 51 23.37 -4.23 20.78
N ASP A 52 22.13 -4.55 21.13
CA ASP A 52 21.79 -5.48 22.22
C ASP A 52 20.46 -6.22 21.99
N GLU A 53 20.14 -7.15 22.89
CA GLU A 53 18.92 -7.97 22.82
C GLU A 53 17.64 -7.14 22.94
N TRP A 54 17.66 -6.03 23.67
CA TRP A 54 16.49 -5.17 23.86
C TRP A 54 16.17 -4.40 22.58
N GLU A 55 17.20 -3.85 21.93
CA GLU A 55 17.08 -3.18 20.64
C GLU A 55 16.60 -4.15 19.55
N ALA A 56 17.13 -5.38 19.53
CA ALA A 56 16.70 -6.42 18.60
C ALA A 56 15.22 -6.78 18.75
N LEU A 57 14.73 -6.91 19.99
CA LEU A 57 13.32 -7.16 20.29
C LEU A 57 12.43 -5.99 19.87
N GLU A 58 12.84 -4.75 20.13
CA GLU A 58 12.06 -3.58 19.72
C GLU A 58 11.98 -3.46 18.20
N MET A 59 13.11 -3.68 17.49
CA MET A 59 13.13 -3.69 16.03
C MET A 59 12.23 -4.79 15.45
N ALA A 60 12.24 -5.99 16.04
CA ALA A 60 11.38 -7.08 15.61
C ALA A 60 9.89 -6.77 15.85
N ARG A 61 9.55 -6.12 16.98
CA ARG A 61 8.20 -5.64 17.28
C ARG A 61 7.74 -4.61 16.25
N LEU A 62 8.57 -3.62 15.95
CA LEU A 62 8.27 -2.57 14.97
C LEU A 62 8.05 -3.16 13.57
N SER A 63 8.84 -4.15 13.18
CA SER A 63 8.68 -4.86 11.90
C SER A 63 7.37 -5.64 11.82
N LEU A 64 6.97 -6.30 12.91
CA LEU A 64 5.68 -6.99 13.00
C LEU A 64 4.52 -5.99 12.83
N ASP A 65 4.56 -4.87 13.55
CA ASP A 65 3.53 -3.83 13.48
C ASP A 65 3.47 -3.19 12.09
N HIS A 66 4.62 -2.94 11.46
CA HIS A 66 4.69 -2.45 10.09
C HIS A 66 4.03 -3.43 9.12
N THR A 67 4.33 -4.73 9.24
CA THR A 67 3.72 -5.79 8.42
C THR A 67 2.20 -5.80 8.57
N ARG A 68 1.68 -5.69 9.79
CA ARG A 68 0.22 -5.63 10.04
C ARG A 68 -0.42 -4.41 9.36
N ARG A 69 0.23 -3.24 9.45
CA ARG A 69 -0.24 -2.01 8.81
C ARG A 69 -0.23 -2.11 7.29
N LEU A 70 0.79 -2.73 6.70
CA LEU A 70 0.86 -2.95 5.26
C LEU A 70 -0.28 -3.85 4.76
N VAL A 71 -0.59 -4.96 5.46
CA VAL A 71 -1.73 -5.83 5.10
C VAL A 71 -3.06 -5.07 5.16
N ALA A 72 -3.26 -4.25 6.21
CA ALA A 72 -4.46 -3.44 6.34
C ALA A 72 -4.52 -2.35 5.24
N GLY A 73 -3.41 -1.68 5.00
CA GLY A 73 -3.25 -0.63 4.00
C GLY A 73 -3.47 -1.14 2.58
N GLU A 74 -3.04 -2.36 2.24
CA GLU A 74 -3.26 -2.95 0.92
C GLU A 74 -4.76 -3.04 0.60
N LYS A 75 -5.57 -3.53 1.56
CA LYS A 75 -7.03 -3.62 1.38
C LYS A 75 -7.66 -2.24 1.22
N LEU A 76 -7.27 -1.28 2.05
CA LEU A 76 -7.79 0.08 2.02
C LEU A 76 -7.40 0.81 0.73
N ASN A 77 -6.16 0.66 0.28
CA ASN A 77 -5.65 1.30 -0.94
C ASN A 77 -6.29 0.73 -2.21
N LYS A 78 -6.50 -0.60 -2.27
CA LYS A 78 -7.27 -1.23 -3.36
C LYS A 78 -8.69 -0.68 -3.42
N HIS A 79 -9.35 -0.53 -2.26
CA HIS A 79 -10.69 0.03 -2.20
C HIS A 79 -10.73 1.51 -2.61
N ALA A 80 -9.80 2.33 -2.10
CA ALA A 80 -9.67 3.73 -2.48
C ALA A 80 -9.45 3.88 -3.99
N HIS A 81 -8.60 3.04 -4.60
CA HIS A 81 -8.38 3.03 -6.04
C HIS A 81 -9.66 2.67 -6.82
N ALA A 82 -10.42 1.66 -6.36
CA ALA A 82 -11.69 1.30 -6.98
C ALA A 82 -12.72 2.44 -6.92
N VAL A 83 -12.82 3.14 -5.78
CA VAL A 83 -13.67 4.32 -5.62
C VAL A 83 -13.26 5.43 -6.58
N LEU A 84 -11.96 5.75 -6.68
CA LEU A 84 -11.46 6.77 -7.60
C LEU A 84 -11.73 6.40 -9.07
N LYS A 85 -11.54 5.13 -9.45
CA LYS A 85 -11.84 4.63 -10.80
C LYS A 85 -13.34 4.73 -11.13
N ALA A 86 -14.21 4.43 -10.17
CA ALA A 86 -15.65 4.59 -10.33
C ALA A 86 -16.06 6.07 -10.48
N ARG A 87 -15.43 6.98 -9.74
CA ARG A 87 -15.64 8.44 -9.84
C ARG A 87 -15.13 9.05 -11.14
N ALA A 88 -14.14 8.44 -11.79
CA ALA A 88 -13.64 8.89 -13.10
C ALA A 88 -14.54 8.46 -14.27
N LYS A 89 -15.35 7.42 -14.11
CA LYS A 89 -16.27 6.90 -15.14
C LYS A 89 -17.56 7.70 -15.47
N PRO A 90 -18.12 8.63 -14.65
CA PRO A 90 -19.40 9.26 -14.95
C PRO A 90 -19.33 10.53 -15.81
N GLN A 91 -18.16 11.04 -16.20
CA GLN A 91 -18.08 12.32 -16.93
C GLN A 91 -18.02 12.21 -18.47
N SER A 92 -17.79 11.04 -19.05
CA SER A 92 -17.67 10.90 -20.52
C SER A 92 -18.93 10.36 -21.22
N ALA A 93 -20.04 10.13 -20.50
CA ALA A 93 -21.25 9.50 -21.05
C ALA A 93 -22.48 10.42 -21.17
N GLN A 94 -22.35 11.71 -20.86
CA GLN A 94 -23.44 12.69 -21.01
C GLN A 94 -23.00 13.90 -21.84
N VAL A 95 -22.63 13.67 -23.10
CA VAL A 95 -22.67 14.71 -24.15
C VAL A 95 -23.26 14.07 -25.40
N ASN A 96 -24.55 13.74 -25.37
CA ASN A 96 -25.34 13.63 -26.59
C ASN A 96 -26.84 13.51 -26.28
N VAL A 97 -27.52 14.64 -26.02
CA VAL A 97 -28.98 14.72 -26.23
C VAL A 97 -29.35 16.14 -26.67
N SER A 98 -29.51 16.30 -27.99
CA SER A 98 -30.57 17.04 -28.68
C SER A 98 -30.72 18.55 -28.48
N ALA A 99 -30.31 19.32 -29.50
CA ALA A 99 -30.91 20.63 -29.79
C ALA A 99 -31.87 20.49 -30.99
N PRO A 100 -33.17 20.78 -30.86
CA PRO A 100 -34.01 21.06 -32.01
C PRO A 100 -33.90 22.56 -32.31
N VAL A 101 -33.20 22.93 -33.38
CA VAL A 101 -33.29 24.28 -33.94
C VAL A 101 -33.87 24.14 -35.34
N GLY A 102 -35.18 24.29 -35.41
CA GLY A 102 -35.94 24.43 -36.65
C GLY A 102 -37.00 25.51 -36.44
N ALA A 103 -36.55 26.74 -36.30
CA ALA A 103 -37.40 27.92 -36.48
C ALA A 103 -37.26 28.35 -37.94
N GLU A 104 -38.20 27.96 -38.79
CA GLU A 104 -38.41 28.60 -40.09
C GLU A 104 -39.74 29.36 -40.04
N LEU A 105 -39.60 30.67 -40.12
CA LEU A 105 -40.65 31.65 -40.36
C LEU A 105 -41.07 31.56 -41.83
N ALA A 106 -42.37 31.42 -42.08
CA ALA A 106 -43.02 31.78 -43.34
C ALA A 106 -44.35 32.47 -43.02
#